data_AF-A0A7X7V6D8-F1
#
_entry.id   AF-A0A7X7V6D8-F1
#
_cell.length_a   1.000
_cell.length_b   1.000
_cell.length_c   1.000
_cell.angle_alpha   90.00
_cell.angle_beta   90.00
_cell.angle_gamma   90.00
#
_symmetry.space_group_name_H-M   'P 1'
#
loop_
_entity.id
_entity.type
_entity.pdbx_description
1 polymer ?
#
loop_
_entity_poly.entity_id
_entity_poly.type
_entity_poly.pdbx_seq_one_letter_code
_entity_poly.pdbx_strand_id
1 'polypeptide(L)' 'ELPYENFALPADPELSMMTYNPEPGTPAGDAIKLLQSWAADHQAPRVRSAVEPAESEEGSSTG' A
#
# COMPACT_ATOMS: atom_id res chain seq x y z
N GLU A 1 10.73 -5.46 20.48
CA GLU A 1 9.36 -5.76 20.08
C GLU A 1 9.11 -5.17 18.69
N LEU A 2 8.22 -5.75 17.88
CA LEU A 2 7.83 -5.21 16.58
C LEU A 2 6.34 -4.82 16.65
N PRO A 3 6.01 -3.52 16.70
CA PRO A 3 4.62 -3.09 16.74
C PRO A 3 3.90 -3.48 15.45
N TYR A 4 2.64 -3.89 15.58
CA TYR A 4 1.81 -4.25 14.44
C TYR A 4 0.37 -3.76 14.61
N GLU A 5 -0.24 -3.46 13.49
CA GLU A 5 -1.63 -3.04 13.36
C GLU A 5 -2.35 -4.05 12.46
N ASN A 6 -3.58 -4.43 12.83
CA ASN A 6 -4.41 -5.33 12.05
C ASN A 6 -5.69 -4.58 11.62
N PHE A 7 -5.94 -4.58 10.31
CA PHE A 7 -7.12 -3.98 9.70
C PHE A 7 -7.95 -5.06 9.01
N ALA A 8 -9.20 -5.25 9.42
CA ALA A 8 -10.15 -6.05 8.66
C ALA A 8 -10.51 -5.31 7.36
N LEU A 9 -10.62 -6.04 6.24
CA LEU A 9 -10.99 -5.42 4.97
C LEU A 9 -12.52 -5.29 4.88
N PRO A 10 -13.08 -4.09 4.69
CA PRO A 10 -14.54 -3.91 4.67
C PRO A 10 -15.24 -4.66 3.53
N ALA A 11 -14.54 -4.85 2.41
CA ALA A 11 -15.06 -5.54 1.24
C ALA A 11 -15.04 -7.07 1.38
N ASP A 12 -14.20 -7.60 2.27
CA ASP A 12 -14.05 -9.03 2.51
C ASP A 12 -13.63 -9.27 3.98
N PRO A 13 -14.58 -9.63 4.86
CA PRO A 13 -14.33 -9.77 6.29
C PRO A 13 -13.46 -10.99 6.64
N GLU A 14 -13.23 -11.91 5.70
CA GLU A 14 -12.31 -13.03 5.88
C GLU A 14 -10.85 -12.61 5.64
N LEU A 15 -10.63 -11.43 5.05
CA LEU A 15 -9.32 -10.86 4.79
C LEU A 15 -8.92 -9.82 5.83
N SER A 16 -7.63 -9.78 6.14
CA SER A 16 -7.04 -8.81 7.05
C SER A 16 -5.68 -8.34 6.54
N MET A 17 -5.42 -7.05 6.72
CA MET A 17 -4.14 -6.44 6.40
C MET A 17 -3.36 -6.21 7.70
N MET A 18 -2.14 -6.74 7.76
CA MET A 18 -1.23 -6.51 8.87
C MET A 18 -0.15 -5.52 8.45
N THR A 19 0.02 -4.46 9.25
CA THR A 19 1.04 -3.43 9.01
C THR A 19 2.04 -3.42 10.16
N TYR A 20 3.33 -3.39 9.85
CA TYR A 20 4.42 -3.36 10.83
C TYR A 20 5.17 -2.04 10.75
N ASN A 21 5.13 -1.26 11.84
CA ASN A 21 5.68 0.10 11.90
C ASN A 21 6.75 0.23 13.00
N PRO A 22 7.93 -0.41 12.86
CA PRO A 22 8.98 -0.27 13.86
C PRO A 22 9.52 1.17 13.92
N GLU A 23 9.76 1.65 15.14
CA GLU A 23 10.36 2.97 15.36
C GLU A 23 11.79 3.05 14.78
N PRO A 24 12.14 4.14 14.06
CA PRO A 24 13.48 4.35 13.55
C PRO A 24 14.54 4.39 14.67
N GLY A 25 15.70 3.77 14.42
CA GLY A 25 16.80 3.74 15.39
C GLY A 25 16.61 2.74 16.52
N THR A 26 15.52 1.96 16.50
CA THR A 26 15.36 0.79 17.38
C THR A 26 15.93 -0.48 16.71
N PRO A 27 16.27 -1.51 17.51
CA PRO A 27 16.74 -2.78 16.96
C PRO A 27 15.77 -3.43 15.96
N ALA A 28 14.46 -3.27 16.17
CA ALA A 28 13.45 -3.79 15.24
C ALA A 28 13.44 -3.03 13.91
N GLY A 29 13.60 -1.71 13.94
CA GLY A 29 13.70 -0.88 12.74
C GLY A 29 14.94 -1.23 11.91
N ASP A 30 16.07 -1.47 12.56
CA ASP A 30 17.31 -1.85 11.87
C ASP A 30 17.24 -3.27 11.30
N ALA A 31 16.57 -4.20 11.98
CA ALA A 31 16.31 -5.54 11.44
C ALA A 31 15.42 -5.50 10.18
N ILE A 32 14.35 -4.69 10.15
CA ILE A 32 13.52 -4.53 8.95
C ILE A 32 14.32 -3.92 7.79
N LYS A 33 15.17 -2.92 8.05
CA LYS A 33 16.05 -2.35 7.00
C LYS A 33 16.98 -3.41 6.41
N LEU A 34 17.56 -4.28 7.25
CA LEU A 34 18.40 -5.38 6.80
C LEU A 34 17.61 -6.35 5.91
N LEU A 35 16.41 -6.76 6.32
CA LEU A 35 15.54 -7.62 5.52
C LEU A 35 15.19 -6.97 4.16
N GLN A 36 14.90 -5.67 4.14
CA GLN A 36 14.63 -4.93 2.91
C GLN A 36 15.83 -4.92 1.95
N SER A 37 17.06 -4.85 2.49
CA SER A 37 18.27 -4.90 1.66
C SER A 37 18.41 -6.20 0.87
N TRP A 38 17.93 -7.32 1.42
CA TRP A 38 17.91 -8.61 0.72
C TRP A 38 16.77 -8.73 -0.29
N ALA A 39 15.67 -8.01 -0.05
CA ALA A 39 14.52 -8.00 -0.95
C ALA A 39 14.69 -7.04 -2.15
N ALA A 40 15.74 -6.21 -2.17
CA ALA A 40 15.97 -5.20 -3.20
C ALA A 40 16.04 -5.78 -4.62
N ASP A 41 16.54 -7.02 -4.76
CA ASP A 41 16.60 -7.71 -6.06
C ASP A 41 15.22 -8.19 -6.58
N HIS A 42 14.17 -8.16 -5.74
CA HIS A 42 12.83 -8.67 -6.04
C HIS A 42 11.78 -7.57 -6.33
N GLN A 43 12.21 -6.34 -6.58
CA GLN A 43 11.28 -5.23 -6.79
C GLN A 43 10.58 -5.36 -8.14
N ALA A 44 9.41 -6.01 -8.14
CA ALA A 44 8.59 -6.18 -9.34
C ALA A 44 8.27 -4.81 -9.97
N PRO A 45 8.22 -4.70 -11.31
CA PRO A 45 7.94 -3.45 -11.99
C PRO A 45 6.61 -2.89 -11.49
N ARG A 46 6.64 -1.64 -11.02
CA ARG A 46 5.46 -0.93 -10.51
C ARG A 46 4.48 -0.74 -11.66
N VAL A 47 3.37 -1.48 -11.64
CA VAL A 47 2.26 -1.23 -12.58
C VAL A 47 1.66 0.12 -12.21
N ARG A 48 1.87 1.12 -13.06
CA ARG A 48 1.26 2.45 -12.88
C ARG A 48 -0.26 2.27 -13.03
N SER A 49 -0.99 2.34 -11.91
CA SER A 49 -2.44 2.54 -11.98
C SER A 49 -2.69 3.89 -12.63
N ALA A 50 -3.02 3.88 -13.92
CA ALA A 50 -3.52 5.04 -14.60
C ALA A 50 -4.88 5.36 -13.97
N VAL A 51 -4.95 6.48 -13.24
CA VAL A 51 -6.25 7.10 -12.95
C VAL A 51 -6.69 7.73 -14.27
N GLU A 52 -7.65 7.10 -14.93
CA GLU A 52 -8.27 7.66 -16.13
C GLU A 52 -9.06 8.90 -15.71
N PRO A 53 -8.80 10.10 -16.27
CA PRO A 53 -9.62 11.26 -15.97
C PRO A 53 -11.02 11.03 -16.54
N ALA A 54 -12.03 11.05 -15.69
CA ALA A 54 -13.43 11.07 -16.10
C ALA A 54 -13.66 12.33 -16.95
N GLU A 55 -13.88 12.14 -18.25
CA GLU A 55 -14.40 13.18 -19.13
C GLU A 55 -15.80 13.56 -18.65
N SER A 56 -15.89 14.72 -18.01
CA SER A 56 -17.13 15.45 -17.79
C SER A 56 -17.67 15.94 -19.13
N GLU A 57 -18.54 15.17 -19.77
CA GLU A 57 -19.44 15.73 -20.79
C GLU A 57 -20.74 16.21 -20.12
N GLU A 58 -20.63 17.37 -19.48
CA GLU A 58 -21.77 18.20 -19.14
C GLU A 58 -22.34 18.84 -20.42
N GLY A 59 -23.60 18.51 -20.73
CA GLY A 59 -24.56 19.43 -21.34
C GLY A 59 -24.43 19.73 -22.83
N SER A 60 -25.26 19.05 -23.63
CA SER A 60 -25.93 19.74 -24.75
C SER A 60 -27.34 19.22 -24.94
N SER A 61 -28.28 19.97 -24.37
CA SER A 61 -29.69 19.98 -24.73
C SER A 61 -29.83 20.72 -26.06
N THR A 62 -30.48 20.13 -27.07
CA THR A 62 -31.05 20.89 -28.18
C THR A 62 -32.29 20.18 -28.73
N GLY A 63 -33.44 20.84 -28.49
CA GLY A 63 -34.47 21.19 -29.48
C GLY A 63 -35.15 20.09 -30.28
#